data_AF-A0A949EV79-F1
#
_entry.id   AF-A0A949EV79-F1
#
_cell.length_a   1.000
_cell.length_b   1.000
_cell.length_c   1.000
_cell.angle_alpha   90.00
_cell.angle_beta   90.00
_cell.angle_gamma   90.00
#
_symmetry.space_group_name_H-M   'P 1'
#
loop_
_entity.id
_entity.type
_entity.pdbx_description
1 polymer ?
#
loop_
_entity_poly.entity_id
_entity_poly.type
_entity_poly.pdbx_seq_one_letter_code
_entity_poly.pdbx_strand_id
1 'polypeptide(L)'
;MENGFLEKRSEPRSIIDEYYSVNLSIDKKPSLFQFLIWDMSLKGMCLLVKEDSDALNHLKVGQIFNMKYYKRDSSKPAEFLKTEIRHISKDDEGRFKGHYLVGIEILE
;
A
#
# COMPACT_ATOMS: atom_id res chain seq x y z
N MET A 1 -13.78 27.21 -16.64
CA MET A 1 -14.17 26.03 -17.44
C MET A 1 -13.38 24.86 -16.87
N GLU A 2 -14.08 23.99 -16.14
CA GLU A 2 -13.51 22.85 -15.43
C GLU A 2 -12.99 21.80 -16.42
N ASN A 3 -11.69 21.50 -16.35
CA ASN A 3 -11.14 20.31 -17.01
C ASN A 3 -11.43 19.11 -16.11
N GLY A 4 -12.63 18.54 -16.27
CA GLY A 4 -13.03 17.29 -15.65
C GLY A 4 -12.16 16.14 -16.15
N PHE A 5 -11.20 15.72 -15.34
CA PHE A 5 -10.49 14.46 -15.55
C PHE A 5 -11.50 13.33 -15.38
N LEU A 6 -11.97 12.76 -16.51
CA LEU A 6 -12.82 11.58 -16.51
C LEU A 6 -12.13 10.45 -15.72
N GLU A 7 -12.74 10.09 -14.60
CA GLU A 7 -12.39 8.92 -13.81
C GLU A 7 -12.66 7.66 -14.66
N LYS A 8 -11.60 7.09 -15.26
CA LYS A 8 -11.66 5.92 -16.16
C LYS A 8 -11.83 4.58 -15.41
N ARG A 9 -12.44 4.56 -14.22
CA ARG A 9 -12.60 3.33 -13.44
C ARG A 9 -14.06 2.89 -13.47
N SER A 10 -14.30 1.72 -14.05
CA SER A 10 -15.64 1.14 -14.23
C SER A 10 -16.15 0.36 -13.02
N GLU A 11 -15.38 0.28 -11.93
CA GLU A 11 -15.59 -0.73 -10.90
C GLU A 11 -15.67 -0.14 -9.47
N PRO A 12 -16.57 -0.65 -8.60
CA PRO A 12 -16.86 -0.05 -7.29
C PRO A 12 -15.77 -0.30 -6.23
N ARG A 13 -15.46 0.73 -5.41
CA ARG A 13 -14.39 0.76 -4.38
C ARG A 13 -14.74 0.06 -3.04
N SER A 14 -15.63 -0.92 -3.03
CA SER A 14 -16.44 -1.22 -1.83
C SER A 14 -15.72 -1.80 -0.61
N ILE A 15 -14.58 -2.50 -0.75
CA ILE A 15 -13.81 -3.03 0.41
C ILE A 15 -12.67 -2.08 0.81
N ILE A 16 -12.21 -1.25 -0.13
CA ILE A 16 -10.83 -0.77 -0.10
C ILE A 16 -10.76 0.67 0.42
N ASP A 17 -11.81 1.49 0.29
CA ASP A 17 -11.85 2.85 0.87
C ASP A 17 -11.90 2.87 2.42
N GLU A 18 -11.98 1.71 3.07
CA GLU A 18 -12.01 1.59 4.53
C GLU A 18 -10.61 1.79 5.15
N TYR A 19 -9.52 1.44 4.48
CA TYR A 19 -8.17 1.49 5.05
C TYR A 19 -7.38 2.72 4.60
N TYR A 20 -6.61 3.31 5.51
CA TYR A 20 -5.81 4.52 5.25
C TYR A 20 -4.31 4.26 5.34
N SER A 21 -3.88 3.41 6.27
CA SER A 21 -2.46 3.11 6.48
C SER A 21 -2.25 1.70 6.98
N VAL A 22 -1.02 1.23 6.88
CA VAL A 22 -0.61 -0.11 7.31
C VAL A 22 0.71 -0.02 8.06
N ASN A 23 0.83 -0.80 9.13
CA ASN A 23 2.09 -1.11 9.78
C ASN A 23 2.58 -2.50 9.37
N LEU A 24 3.85 -2.55 8.96
CA LEU A 24 4.61 -3.74 8.68
C LEU A 24 5.69 -3.90 9.75
N SER A 25 5.65 -5.04 10.45
CA SER A 25 6.72 -5.48 11.33
C SER A 25 7.54 -6.56 10.62
N ILE A 26 8.85 -6.52 10.75
CA ILE A 26 9.75 -7.50 10.16
C ILE A 26 10.31 -8.37 11.28
N ASP A 27 9.97 -9.66 11.32
CA ASP A 27 10.20 -10.56 12.47
C ASP A 27 11.64 -10.56 13.03
N LYS A 28 12.63 -10.20 12.20
CA LYS A 28 14.05 -10.20 12.56
C LYS A 28 14.61 -8.84 13.02
N LYS A 29 13.81 -7.77 13.05
CA LYS A 29 14.26 -6.42 13.42
C LYS A 29 13.13 -5.69 14.18
N PRO A 30 13.42 -4.91 15.24
CA PRO A 30 12.40 -4.11 15.95
C PRO A 30 11.85 -2.93 15.11
N SER A 31 12.12 -2.91 13.79
CA SER A 31 11.69 -1.86 12.89
C SER A 31 10.22 -2.07 12.51
N LEU A 32 9.39 -1.14 12.95
CA LEU A 32 8.02 -0.96 12.50
C LEU A 32 8.01 0.07 11.38
N PHE A 33 7.56 -0.34 10.20
CA PHE A 33 7.40 0.54 9.06
C PHE A 33 5.92 0.88 8.89
N GLN A 34 5.60 2.17 8.80
CA GLN A 34 4.25 2.64 8.51
C GLN A 34 4.21 3.21 7.09
N PHE A 35 3.21 2.78 6.32
CA PHE A 35 2.97 3.26 4.97
C PHE A 35 1.55 3.78 4.82
N LEU A 36 1.41 4.86 4.06
CA LEU A 36 0.11 5.30 3.56
C LEU A 36 -0.27 4.43 2.36
N ILE A 37 -1.55 4.08 2.28
CA ILE A 37 -2.09 3.39 1.11
C ILE A 37 -2.45 4.46 0.09
N TRP A 38 -1.78 4.44 -1.07
CA TRP A 38 -1.84 5.52 -2.04
C TRP A 38 -2.97 5.33 -3.06
N ASP A 39 -3.08 4.14 -3.64
CA ASP A 39 -4.14 3.81 -4.60
C ASP A 39 -4.69 2.42 -4.31
N MET A 40 -6.00 2.32 -4.40
CA MET A 40 -6.81 1.18 -4.04
C MET A 40 -7.71 0.90 -5.23
N SER A 41 -7.23 0.03 -6.12
CA SER A 41 -8.00 -0.44 -7.28
C SER A 41 -8.23 -1.94 -7.17
N LEU A 42 -9.21 -2.47 -7.92
CA LEU A 42 -9.44 -3.91 -8.02
C LEU A 42 -8.27 -4.68 -8.64
N LYS A 43 -7.31 -3.98 -9.27
CA LYS A 43 -6.06 -4.56 -9.78
C LYS A 43 -4.94 -4.62 -8.73
N GLY A 44 -5.20 -4.17 -7.50
CA GLY A 44 -4.24 -4.20 -6.38
C GLY A 44 -4.17 -2.86 -5.65
N MET A 45 -3.81 -2.94 -4.36
CA MET A 45 -3.49 -1.76 -3.54
C MET A 45 -2.00 -1.42 -3.71
N CYS A 46 -1.61 -0.17 -3.52
CA CYS A 46 -0.19 0.21 -3.53
C CYS A 46 0.22 1.04 -2.32
N LEU A 47 1.44 0.78 -1.86
CA LEU A 47 2.14 1.55 -0.84
C LEU A 47 3.18 2.43 -1.51
N LEU A 48 3.26 3.69 -1.07
CA LEU A 48 4.34 4.59 -1.46
C LEU A 48 5.50 4.43 -0.46
N VAL A 49 6.66 4.04 -0.97
CA VAL A 49 7.87 3.82 -0.14
C VAL A 49 8.98 4.71 -0.66
N LYS A 50 9.62 5.52 0.20
CA LYS A 50 10.76 6.33 -0.22
C LYS A 50 11.93 5.46 -0.68
N GLU A 51 12.66 5.90 -1.70
CA GLU A 51 13.80 5.15 -2.24
C GLU A 51 14.94 4.92 -1.25
N ASP A 52 15.07 5.80 -0.24
CA ASP A 52 16.04 5.70 0.85
C ASP A 52 15.53 4.91 2.07
N SER A 53 14.32 4.34 1.99
CA SER A 53 13.74 3.60 3.09
C SER A 53 14.40 2.23 3.27
N ASP A 54 14.87 1.97 4.49
CA ASP A 54 15.37 0.65 4.93
C ASP A 54 14.37 -0.49 4.65
N ALA A 55 13.07 -0.19 4.58
CA ALA A 55 12.03 -1.16 4.28
C ALA A 55 12.28 -1.90 2.95
N LEU A 56 12.77 -1.19 1.92
CA LEU A 56 12.98 -1.76 0.59
C LEU A 56 13.99 -2.91 0.60
N ASN A 57 14.96 -2.89 1.52
CA ASN A 57 15.94 -3.98 1.69
C ASN A 57 15.30 -5.29 2.18
N HIS A 58 14.09 -5.21 2.70
CA HIS A 58 13.38 -6.33 3.31
C HIS A 58 12.15 -6.77 2.54
N LEU A 59 11.68 -5.98 1.57
CA LEU A 59 10.54 -6.28 0.72
C LEU A 59 10.98 -7.03 -0.52
N LYS A 60 10.33 -8.17 -0.80
CA LYS A 60 10.51 -8.94 -2.04
C LYS A 60 9.17 -9.38 -2.59
N VAL A 61 9.06 -9.39 -3.91
CA VAL A 61 7.88 -9.93 -4.60
C VAL A 61 7.65 -11.40 -4.20
N GLY A 62 6.39 -11.75 -3.94
CA GLY A 62 5.95 -13.05 -3.44
C GLY A 62 6.05 -13.23 -1.92
N GLN A 63 6.61 -12.27 -1.17
CA GLN A 63 6.60 -12.35 0.30
C GLN A 63 5.22 -12.04 0.86
N ILE A 64 4.85 -12.81 1.89
CA ILE A 64 3.61 -12.62 2.63
C ILE A 64 3.94 -12.12 4.03
N PHE A 65 3.28 -11.04 4.43
CA PHE A 65 3.39 -10.45 5.75
C PHE A 65 2.03 -10.43 6.44
N ASN A 66 2.03 -10.56 7.77
CA ASN A 66 0.86 -10.24 8.56
C ASN A 66 0.90 -8.76 8.94
N MET A 67 0.22 -7.92 8.18
CA MET A 67 0.28 -6.47 8.30
C MET A 67 -0.88 -5.94 9.14
N LYS A 68 -0.65 -4.88 9.91
CA LYS A 68 -1.69 -4.23 10.72
C LYS A 68 -2.28 -3.05 9.94
N TYR A 69 -3.54 -3.18 9.54
CA TYR A 69 -4.29 -2.19 8.78
C TYR A 69 -5.09 -1.26 9.68
N TYR A 70 -4.97 0.03 9.42
CA TYR A 70 -5.71 1.09 10.11
C TYR A 70 -6.81 1.62 9.21
N LYS A 71 -8.01 1.68 9.76
CA LYS A 71 -9.17 2.21 9.06
C LYS A 71 -9.12 3.73 9.00
N ARG A 72 -9.78 4.32 8.00
CA ARG A 72 -9.95 5.77 7.88
C ARG A 72 -10.76 6.33 9.04
N ASP A 73 -11.75 5.57 9.50
CA ASP A 73 -12.43 5.83 10.77
C ASP A 73 -11.55 5.34 11.92
N SER A 74 -10.87 6.27 12.60
CA SER A 74 -9.97 5.97 13.70
C SER A 74 -10.68 5.44 14.95
N SER A 75 -12.01 5.50 15.03
CA SER A 75 -12.78 4.89 16.12
C SER A 75 -12.87 3.37 15.98
N LYS A 76 -12.67 2.85 14.77
CA LYS A 76 -12.68 1.41 14.50
C LYS A 76 -11.32 0.78 14.83
N PRO A 77 -11.31 -0.48 15.31
CA PRO A 77 -10.08 -1.18 15.59
C PRO A 77 -9.27 -1.44 14.31
N ALA A 78 -7.96 -1.50 14.48
CA ALA A 78 -7.05 -1.96 13.44
C ALA A 78 -7.10 -3.49 13.30
N GLU A 79 -6.90 -4.00 12.10
CA GLU A 79 -7.01 -5.42 11.77
C GLU A 79 -5.67 -5.98 11.29
N PHE A 80 -5.42 -7.26 11.56
CA PHE A 80 -4.23 -7.96 11.06
C PHE A 80 -4.63 -8.78 9.84
N LEU A 81 -4.08 -8.44 8.67
CA LEU A 81 -4.41 -9.09 7.41
C LEU A 81 -3.14 -9.64 6.75
N LYS A 82 -3.22 -10.89 6.27
CA LYS A 82 -2.16 -11.47 5.45
C LYS A 82 -2.10 -10.74 4.13
N THR A 83 -0.90 -10.32 3.75
CA THR A 83 -0.70 -9.46 2.59
C THR A 83 0.51 -9.91 1.80
N GLU A 84 0.35 -10.18 0.51
CA GLU A 84 1.43 -10.51 -0.41
C GLU A 84 1.98 -9.25 -1.11
N ILE A 85 3.30 -9.17 -1.25
CA ILE A 85 3.94 -8.18 -2.13
C ILE A 85 3.89 -8.70 -3.57
N ARG A 86 3.16 -8.01 -4.45
CA ARG A 86 2.91 -8.43 -5.84
C ARG A 86 3.88 -7.83 -6.85
N HIS A 87 4.28 -6.58 -6.65
CA HIS A 87 5.29 -5.92 -7.48
C HIS A 87 5.95 -4.77 -6.73
N ILE A 88 7.16 -4.42 -7.14
CA ILE A 88 7.92 -3.27 -6.65
C ILE A 88 8.45 -2.55 -7.88
N SER A 89 7.98 -1.34 -8.14
CA SER A 89 8.41 -0.52 -9.28
C SER A 89 8.88 0.85 -8.82
N LYS A 90 9.93 1.35 -9.46
CA LYS A 90 10.42 2.72 -9.25
C LYS A 90 9.80 3.62 -10.30
N ASP A 91 9.29 4.77 -9.89
CA ASP A 91 8.85 5.82 -10.81
C ASP A 91 9.93 6.92 -10.85
N ASP A 92 10.87 6.82 -11.79
CA ASP A 92 12.01 7.77 -11.87
C ASP A 92 11.66 9.10 -12.55
N GLU A 93 10.60 9.12 -13.36
CA GLU A 93 10.25 10.26 -14.24
C GLU A 93 8.82 10.77 -14.05
N GLY A 94 7.97 10.05 -13.32
CA GLY A 94 6.58 10.40 -13.10
C GLY A 94 6.29 11.12 -11.79
N ARG A 95 5.01 11.08 -11.40
CA ARG A 95 4.48 11.80 -10.23
C ARG A 95 5.10 11.34 -8.91
N PHE A 96 5.67 10.14 -8.85
CA PHE A 96 6.20 9.53 -7.64
C PHE A 96 7.73 9.49 -7.60
N LYS A 97 8.39 10.43 -8.29
CA LYS A 97 9.86 10.57 -8.25
C LYS A 97 10.41 10.47 -6.83
N GLY A 98 11.48 9.68 -6.66
CA GLY A 98 12.10 9.39 -5.36
C GLY A 98 11.34 8.36 -4.52
N HIS A 99 10.32 7.71 -5.08
CA HIS A 99 9.54 6.67 -4.40
C HIS A 99 9.40 5.41 -5.26
N TYR A 100 9.23 4.31 -4.56
CA TYR A 100 8.79 3.04 -5.10
C TYR A 100 7.30 2.86 -4.85
N LEU A 101 6.62 2.32 -5.86
CA LEU A 101 5.28 1.79 -5.78
C LEU A 101 5.38 0.31 -5.43
N VAL A 102 4.96 -0.05 -4.23
CA VAL A 102 4.89 -1.45 -3.79
C VAL A 102 3.45 -1.91 -3.89
N GLY A 103 3.17 -2.72 -4.91
CA GLY A 103 1.87 -3.35 -5.10
C GLY A 103 1.65 -4.49 -4.13
N ILE A 104 0.49 -4.52 -3.49
CA ILE A 104 0.11 -5.50 -2.47
C ILE A 104 -1.27 -6.10 -2.73
N GLU A 105 -1.47 -7.31 -2.23
CA GLU A 105 -2.73 -8.06 -2.28
C GLU A 105 -3.03 -8.63 -0.89
N ILE A 106 -4.23 -8.37 -0.35
CA ILE A 106 -4.71 -9.01 0.88
C ILE A 106 -5.15 -10.42 0.52
N LEU A 107 -4.63 -11.41 1.24
CA LEU A 107 -4.98 -12.81 1.10
C LEU A 107 -6.03 -13.15 2.17
N GLU A 108 -7.24 -13.55 1.74
CA GLU A 108 -8.30 -14.08 2.63
C GLU A 108 -7.89 -15.38 3.33
#